data_AF-A0A1U7WIT6-F1
#
_entry.id   AF-A0A1U7WIT6-F1
#
_cell.length_a   1.000
_cell.length_b   1.000
_cell.length_c   1.000
_cell.angle_alpha   90.00
_cell.angle_beta   90.00
_cell.angle_gamma   90.00
#
_symmetry.space_group_name_H-M   'P 1'
#
loop_
_entity.id
_entity.type
_entity.pdbx_description
1 polymer ?
#
loop_
_entity_poly.entity_id
_entity_poly.type
_entity_poly.pdbx_seq_one_letter_code
_entity_poly.pdbx_strand_id
1 'polypeptide(L)'
;MPPVSEYLGNALATTTYYYPATTSYLGMKSATKQDFEWLSKNPKILEASVIICRVIDDTATYEVEKSRGQIATGIECCMRDYGVSTKEAMDKFQKMAETAWKDLNEGLLRPTPVSAELLTPILNLAHIVEVT
;
A
#
# COMPACT_ATOMS: atom_id res chain seq x y z
N MET A 1 17.86 9.08 -8.21
CA MET A 1 16.76 8.16 -7.86
C MET A 1 17.29 6.93 -7.13
N PRO A 2 16.49 6.28 -6.28
CA PRO A 2 16.80 4.98 -5.68
C PRO A 2 16.30 3.78 -6.52
N PRO A 3 16.90 2.58 -6.40
CA PRO A 3 16.27 1.34 -6.88
C PRO A 3 14.85 1.20 -6.33
N VAL A 4 13.96 0.47 -7.01
CA VAL A 4 12.54 0.36 -6.61
C VAL A 4 12.39 -0.21 -5.21
N SER A 5 13.24 -1.17 -4.81
CA SER A 5 13.22 -1.72 -3.45
C SER A 5 13.52 -0.68 -2.38
N GLU A 6 14.49 0.22 -2.64
CA GLU A 6 14.84 1.29 -1.71
C GLU A 6 13.76 2.39 -1.72
N TYR A 7 13.21 2.73 -2.88
CA TYR A 7 12.07 3.63 -3.01
C TYR A 7 10.89 3.16 -2.13
N LEU A 8 10.44 1.91 -2.34
CA LEU A 8 9.31 1.34 -1.61
C LEU A 8 9.60 1.23 -0.11
N GLY A 9 10.83 0.93 0.28
CA GLY A 9 11.24 0.89 1.69
C GLY A 9 10.95 2.19 2.45
N ASN A 10 10.91 3.34 1.77
CA ASN A 10 10.50 4.62 2.36
C ASN A 10 9.06 5.00 1.97
N ALA A 11 8.70 4.88 0.69
CA ALA A 11 7.47 5.42 0.12
C ALA A 11 6.20 4.72 0.64
N LEU A 12 6.30 3.46 1.07
CA LEU A 12 5.17 2.75 1.67
C LEU A 12 4.70 3.46 2.95
N ALA A 13 5.63 3.89 3.81
CA ALA A 13 5.26 4.62 5.03
C ALA A 13 4.64 6.00 4.73
N THR A 14 5.06 6.65 3.64
CA THR A 14 4.55 7.99 3.26
C THR A 14 3.16 7.98 2.65
N THR A 15 2.62 6.82 2.26
CA THR A 15 1.17 6.66 1.98
C THR A 15 0.32 7.05 3.19
N THR A 16 0.94 7.07 4.36
CA THR A 16 0.35 7.13 5.68
C THR A 16 -0.37 5.86 6.10
N TYR A 17 -0.68 4.87 5.24
CA TYR A 17 -1.68 3.82 5.48
C TYR A 17 -1.49 2.94 6.73
N TYR A 18 -0.26 2.78 7.23
CA TYR A 18 -0.03 2.17 8.55
C TYR A 18 -0.67 2.99 9.69
N TYR A 19 -0.65 4.32 9.58
CA TYR A 19 -1.20 5.26 10.55
C TYR A 19 -2.74 5.26 10.64
N PRO A 20 -3.55 5.42 9.57
CA PRO A 20 -5.00 5.34 9.66
C PRO A 20 -5.47 3.92 9.97
N ALA A 21 -4.74 2.86 9.54
CA ALA A 21 -5.05 1.50 9.99
C ALA A 21 -4.93 1.41 11.52
N THR A 22 -3.81 1.87 12.09
CA THR A 22 -3.59 1.91 13.54
C THR A 22 -4.60 2.80 14.26
N THR A 23 -4.86 3.99 13.71
CA THR A 23 -5.77 4.99 14.29
C THR A 23 -7.21 4.49 14.29
N SER A 24 -7.61 3.71 13.28
CA SER A 24 -8.97 3.16 13.18
C SER A 24 -9.34 2.29 14.38
N TYR A 25 -8.36 1.63 15.02
CA TYR A 25 -8.60 0.76 16.16
C TYR A 25 -8.85 1.54 17.47
N LEU A 26 -8.44 2.81 17.57
CA LEU A 26 -8.59 3.59 18.81
C LEU A 26 -10.04 3.79 19.24
N GLY A 27 -10.97 3.82 18.28
CA GLY A 27 -12.41 3.96 18.55
C GLY A 27 -13.14 2.62 18.77
N MET A 28 -12.45 1.49 18.60
CA MET A 28 -13.05 0.15 18.63
C MET A 28 -12.97 -0.44 20.03
N LYS A 29 -14.12 -0.59 20.71
CA LYS A 29 -14.17 -1.14 22.08
C LYS A 29 -13.66 -2.58 22.19
N SER A 30 -13.69 -3.34 21.09
CA SER A 30 -13.22 -4.72 20.99
C SER A 30 -11.71 -4.83 20.75
N ALA A 31 -11.03 -3.74 20.37
CA ALA A 31 -9.60 -3.75 20.09
C ALA A 31 -8.79 -3.93 21.38
N THR A 32 -7.88 -4.88 21.37
CA THR A 32 -7.00 -5.23 22.48
C THR A 32 -5.56 -4.85 22.18
N LYS A 33 -4.70 -4.86 23.20
CA LYS A 33 -3.25 -4.60 23.03
C LYS A 33 -2.62 -5.60 22.05
N GLN A 34 -3.06 -6.86 22.07
CA GLN A 34 -2.58 -7.90 21.16
C GLN A 34 -2.88 -7.59 19.70
N ASP A 35 -4.00 -6.91 19.41
CA ASP A 35 -4.36 -6.50 18.05
C ASP A 35 -3.43 -5.40 17.54
N PHE A 36 -3.07 -4.43 18.40
CA PHE A 36 -2.04 -3.43 18.08
C PHE A 36 -0.65 -4.06 17.92
N GLU A 37 -0.30 -5.03 18.77
CA GLU A 37 0.97 -5.78 18.64
C GLU A 37 1.01 -6.59 17.34
N TRP A 38 -0.10 -7.19 16.91
CA TRP A 38 -0.23 -7.85 15.62
C TRP A 38 -0.05 -6.85 14.46
N LEU A 39 -0.75 -5.72 14.50
CA LEU A 39 -0.68 -4.69 13.47
C LEU A 39 0.73 -4.08 13.35
N SER A 40 1.43 -3.88 14.48
CA SER A 40 2.79 -3.33 14.55
C SER A 40 3.86 -4.19 13.88
N LYS A 41 3.54 -5.46 13.58
CA LYS A 41 4.43 -6.39 12.87
C LYS A 41 4.24 -6.33 11.35
N ASN A 42 3.48 -5.34 10.85
CA ASN A 42 3.16 -5.17 9.45
C ASN A 42 2.63 -6.46 8.81
N PRO A 43 1.44 -6.94 9.24
CA PRO A 43 0.88 -8.18 8.71
C PRO A 43 0.63 -8.05 7.19
N LYS A 44 0.71 -9.18 6.47
CA LYS A 44 0.62 -9.22 5.00
C LYS A 44 -0.58 -8.47 4.42
N ILE A 45 -1.75 -8.55 5.08
CA ILE A 45 -2.97 -7.83 4.67
C ILE A 45 -2.81 -6.29 4.75
N LEU A 46 -2.09 -5.79 5.75
CA LEU A 46 -1.79 -4.37 5.90
C LEU A 46 -0.78 -3.92 4.84
N GLU A 47 0.31 -4.67 4.68
CA GLU A 47 1.32 -4.41 3.63
C GLU A 47 0.66 -4.37 2.24
N ALA A 48 -0.25 -5.30 1.95
CA ALA A 48 -1.02 -5.30 0.72
C ALA A 48 -1.84 -4.01 0.53
N SER A 49 -2.59 -3.58 1.55
CA SER A 49 -3.37 -2.32 1.50
C SER A 49 -2.47 -1.09 1.27
N VAL A 50 -1.32 -1.04 1.93
CA VAL A 50 -0.32 0.03 1.76
C VAL A 50 0.27 0.02 0.34
N ILE A 51 0.61 -1.16 -0.20
CA ILE A 51 1.13 -1.29 -1.56
C ILE A 51 0.09 -0.81 -2.59
N ILE A 52 -1.18 -1.21 -2.45
CA ILE A 52 -2.29 -0.76 -3.31
C ILE A 52 -2.34 0.77 -3.32
N CYS A 53 -2.36 1.39 -2.13
CA CYS A 53 -2.31 2.84 -2.01
C CYS A 53 -1.11 3.44 -2.73
N ARG A 54 0.08 2.87 -2.52
CA ARG A 54 1.28 3.46 -3.08
C ARG A 54 1.27 3.45 -4.61
N VAL A 55 1.01 2.30 -5.20
CA VAL A 55 1.19 2.13 -6.65
C VAL A 55 0.09 2.82 -7.46
N ILE A 56 -1.13 2.90 -6.93
CA ILE A 56 -2.21 3.66 -7.56
C ILE A 56 -1.90 5.16 -7.55
N ASP A 57 -1.48 5.70 -6.40
CA ASP A 57 -1.11 7.12 -6.28
C ASP A 57 0.07 7.48 -7.18
N ASP A 58 1.14 6.69 -7.19
CA ASP A 58 2.31 6.95 -8.05
C ASP A 58 1.94 6.92 -9.55
N THR A 59 0.98 6.07 -9.93
CA THR A 59 0.50 5.99 -11.31
C THR A 59 -0.35 7.22 -11.67
N ALA A 60 -1.28 7.58 -10.80
CA ALA A 60 -2.21 8.69 -11.02
C ALA A 60 -1.51 10.06 -10.99
N THR A 61 -0.49 10.21 -10.14
CA THR A 61 0.18 11.50 -9.92
C THR A 61 1.46 11.68 -10.76
N TYR A 62 1.93 10.64 -11.46
CA TYR A 62 3.21 10.66 -12.17
C TYR A 62 3.43 11.91 -13.02
N GLU A 63 2.51 12.23 -13.93
CA GLU A 63 2.69 13.34 -14.88
C GLU A 63 2.68 14.71 -14.19
N VAL A 64 1.82 14.89 -13.18
CA VAL A 64 1.77 16.15 -12.43
C VAL A 64 3.02 16.33 -11.56
N GLU A 65 3.50 15.26 -10.91
CA GLU A 65 4.73 15.31 -10.12
C GLU A 65 5.96 15.59 -10.99
N LYS A 66 6.04 14.92 -12.15
CA LYS A 66 7.11 15.13 -13.13
C LYS A 66 7.12 16.58 -13.65
N SER A 67 5.95 17.14 -13.96
CA SER A 67 5.83 18.54 -14.40
C SER A 67 6.30 19.55 -13.34
N ARG A 68 6.21 19.19 -12.05
CA ARG A 68 6.68 19.99 -10.92
C ARG A 68 8.18 19.80 -10.63
N GLY A 69 8.88 19.01 -11.43
CA GLY A 69 10.30 18.74 -11.27
C GLY A 69 10.62 17.68 -10.22
N GLN A 70 9.66 16.83 -9.83
CA GLN A 70 9.96 15.69 -8.97
C GLN A 70 10.81 14.68 -9.73
N ILE A 71 12.06 14.53 -9.28
CA ILE A 71 13.04 13.65 -9.91
C ILE A 71 13.00 12.22 -9.36
N ALA A 72 12.18 11.93 -8.35
CA ALA A 72 12.16 10.65 -7.64
C ALA A 72 10.72 10.16 -7.39
N THR A 73 9.90 10.14 -8.44
CA THR A 73 8.57 9.51 -8.41
C THR A 73 8.71 7.99 -8.51
N GLY A 74 7.70 7.22 -8.06
CA GLY A 74 7.76 5.75 -8.10
C GLY A 74 7.94 5.20 -9.52
N ILE A 75 7.22 5.76 -10.49
CA ILE A 75 7.32 5.37 -11.91
C ILE A 75 8.71 5.68 -12.47
N GLU A 76 9.29 6.84 -12.16
CA GLU A 76 10.63 7.21 -12.62
C GLU A 76 11.67 6.23 -12.02
N CYS A 77 11.56 5.92 -10.72
CA CYS A 77 12.43 4.94 -10.06
C CYS A 77 12.36 3.58 -10.76
N CYS A 78 11.17 3.13 -11.14
CA CYS A 78 10.93 1.89 -11.86
C CYS A 78 11.53 1.88 -13.27
N MET A 79 11.29 2.94 -14.06
CA MET A 79 11.82 3.07 -15.42
C MET A 79 13.35 2.94 -15.43
N ARG A 80 14.01 3.61 -14.49
CA ARG A 80 15.46 3.64 -14.44
C ARG A 80 16.06 2.36 -13.87
N ASP A 81 15.45 1.76 -12.85
CA ASP A 81 15.95 0.52 -12.23
C ASP A 81 15.86 -0.67 -13.20
N TYR A 82 14.75 -0.76 -13.94
CA TYR A 82 14.52 -1.87 -14.88
C TYR A 82 14.88 -1.55 -16.35
N GLY A 83 15.24 -0.31 -16.67
CA GLY A 83 15.52 0.11 -18.05
C GLY A 83 14.30 0.02 -18.98
N VAL A 84 13.11 0.31 -18.46
CA VAL A 84 11.82 0.14 -19.16
C VAL A 84 11.15 1.47 -19.50
N SER A 85 10.21 1.44 -20.44
CA SER A 85 9.38 2.59 -20.78
C SER A 85 8.41 2.96 -19.64
N THR A 86 7.87 4.19 -19.68
CA THR A 86 6.83 4.64 -18.73
C THR A 86 5.63 3.70 -18.71
N LYS A 87 5.17 3.25 -19.89
CA LYS A 87 4.03 2.32 -20.00
C LYS A 87 4.33 0.99 -19.31
N GLU A 88 5.51 0.42 -19.55
CA GLU A 88 5.91 -0.83 -18.91
C GLU A 88 6.12 -0.69 -17.40
N ALA A 89 6.56 0.48 -16.94
CA ALA A 89 6.65 0.80 -15.51
C ALA A 89 5.25 0.90 -14.85
N MET A 90 4.29 1.56 -15.51
CA MET A 90 2.89 1.59 -15.08
C MET A 90 2.27 0.19 -15.07
N ASP A 91 2.52 -0.63 -16.10
CA ASP A 91 2.05 -2.03 -16.16
C ASP A 91 2.64 -2.89 -15.01
N LYS A 92 3.89 -2.63 -14.60
CA LYS A 92 4.50 -3.27 -13.42
C LYS A 92 3.79 -2.86 -12.14
N PHE A 93 3.48 -1.58 -11.98
CA PHE A 93 2.77 -1.06 -10.81
C PHE A 93 1.34 -1.60 -10.72
N GLN A 94 0.65 -1.71 -11.86
CA GLN A 94 -0.65 -2.37 -11.94
C GLN A 94 -0.58 -3.84 -11.49
N LYS A 95 0.44 -4.59 -11.93
CA LYS A 95 0.64 -5.98 -11.48
C LYS A 95 0.94 -6.10 -9.99
N MET A 96 1.61 -5.10 -9.41
CA MET A 96 1.81 -5.03 -7.96
C MET A 96 0.48 -4.81 -7.24
N ALA A 97 -0.39 -3.92 -7.74
CA ALA A 97 -1.74 -3.73 -7.19
C ALA A 97 -2.57 -5.02 -7.26
N GLU A 98 -2.58 -5.71 -8.42
CA GLU A 98 -3.29 -6.98 -8.58
C GLU A 98 -2.80 -8.07 -7.63
N THR A 99 -1.48 -8.13 -7.40
CA THR A 99 -0.88 -9.08 -6.46
C THR A 99 -1.26 -8.73 -5.03
N ALA A 100 -1.18 -7.45 -4.66
CA ALA A 100 -1.57 -6.97 -3.35
C ALA A 100 -3.07 -7.20 -3.08
N TRP A 101 -3.95 -7.02 -4.07
CA TRP A 101 -5.37 -7.37 -3.93
C TRP A 101 -5.58 -8.86 -3.63
N LYS A 102 -4.80 -9.75 -4.25
CA LYS A 102 -4.86 -11.20 -3.96
C LYS A 102 -4.38 -11.49 -2.54
N ASP A 103 -3.29 -10.88 -2.11
CA ASP A 103 -2.75 -11.02 -0.76
C ASP A 103 -3.71 -10.48 0.31
N LEU A 104 -4.40 -9.37 0.02
CA LEU A 104 -5.42 -8.80 0.88
C LEU A 104 -6.61 -9.75 1.01
N ASN A 105 -7.10 -10.28 -0.11
CA ASN A 105 -8.20 -11.25 -0.13
C ASN A 105 -7.84 -12.55 0.61
N GLU A 106 -6.62 -13.05 0.44
CA GLU A 106 -6.10 -14.20 1.18
C GLU A 106 -6.11 -13.95 2.69
N GLY A 107 -5.73 -12.74 3.13
CA GLY A 107 -5.72 -12.33 4.53
C GLY A 107 -7.10 -12.30 5.22
N LEU A 108 -8.19 -12.33 4.44
CA LEU A 108 -9.57 -12.38 4.95
C LEU A 108 -10.11 -13.82 5.11
N LEU A 109 -9.40 -14.82 4.58
CA LEU A 109 -9.81 -16.22 4.67
C LEU A 109 -9.64 -16.78 6.08
N ARG A 110 -10.54 -17.67 6.49
CA ARG A 110 -10.50 -18.30 7.82
C ARG A 110 -9.50 -19.47 7.86
N PRO A 111 -8.84 -19.72 9.01
CA PRO A 111 -8.91 -18.95 10.25
C PRO A 111 -8.14 -17.62 10.16
N THR A 112 -8.71 -16.54 10.68
CA THR A 112 -8.08 -15.21 10.66
C THR A 112 -7.20 -15.00 11.90
N PRO A 113 -6.10 -14.22 11.80
CA PRO A 113 -5.18 -14.00 12.93
C PRO A 113 -5.78 -13.09 14.01
N VAL A 114 -6.75 -12.25 13.65
CA VAL A 114 -7.53 -11.37 14.52
C VAL A 114 -9.01 -11.43 14.12
N SER A 115 -9.88 -10.71 14.82
CA SER A 115 -11.30 -10.65 14.48
C SER A 115 -11.51 -10.01 13.08
N ALA A 116 -12.54 -10.46 12.36
CA ALA A 116 -12.90 -9.87 11.06
C ALA A 116 -13.26 -8.38 11.17
N GLU A 117 -13.73 -7.95 12.35
CA GLU A 117 -14.00 -6.54 12.68
C GLU A 117 -12.74 -5.69 12.51
N LEU A 118 -11.58 -6.20 12.93
CA LEU A 118 -10.29 -5.51 12.85
C LEU A 118 -9.65 -5.59 11.45
N LEU A 119 -9.98 -6.61 10.65
CA LEU A 119 -9.52 -6.70 9.26
C LEU A 119 -10.28 -5.77 8.32
N THR A 120 -11.53 -5.45 8.65
CA THR A 120 -12.42 -4.63 7.80
C THR A 120 -11.88 -3.21 7.55
N PRO A 121 -11.35 -2.46 8.53
CA PRO A 121 -10.70 -1.18 8.28
C PRO A 121 -9.55 -1.24 7.27
N ILE A 122 -8.74 -2.30 7.30
CA ILE A 122 -7.59 -2.46 6.39
C ILE A 122 -8.07 -2.67 4.94
N LEU A 123 -9.10 -3.51 4.75
CA LEU A 123 -9.77 -3.70 3.46
C LEU A 123 -10.38 -2.38 2.96
N ASN A 124 -11.10 -1.66 3.84
CA ASN A 124 -11.76 -0.42 3.45
C ASN A 124 -10.76 0.68 3.07
N LEU A 125 -9.58 0.73 3.70
CA LEU A 125 -8.51 1.61 3.25
C LEU A 125 -8.10 1.30 1.80
N ALA A 126 -7.94 0.03 1.43
CA ALA A 126 -7.63 -0.32 0.04
C ALA A 126 -8.76 0.09 -0.92
N HIS A 127 -10.03 -0.07 -0.53
CA HIS A 127 -11.16 0.41 -1.32
C HIS A 127 -11.20 1.93 -1.49
N ILE A 128 -10.79 2.71 -0.48
CA ILE A 128 -10.79 4.18 -0.56
C ILE A 128 -9.92 4.67 -1.70
N VAL A 129 -8.74 4.07 -1.89
CA VAL A 129 -7.80 4.46 -2.97
C VAL A 129 -8.42 4.26 -4.35
N GLU A 130 -9.17 3.18 -4.55
CA GLU A 130 -9.76 2.85 -5.86
C GLU A 130 -10.92 3.78 -6.24
N VAL A 131 -11.49 4.53 -5.29
CA VAL A 131 -12.67 5.39 -5.52
C VAL A 131 -12.35 6.89 -5.47
N THR A 132 -11.10 7.26 -5.21
CA THR A 132 -10.60 8.65 -5.18
C THR A 132 -9.74 8.96 -6.40
#